data_AF-A0A7C5YJF0-F1
#
_entry.id   AF-A0A7C5YJF0-F1
#
_cell.length_a   1.000
_cell.length_b   1.000
_cell.length_c   1.000
_cell.angle_alpha   90.00
_cell.angle_beta   90.00
_cell.angle_gamma   90.00
#
_symmetry.space_group_name_H-M   'P 1'
#
loop_
_entity.id
_entity.type
_entity.pdbx_description
1 polymer ?
#
loop_
_entity_poly.entity_id
_entity_poly.type
_entity_poly.pdbx_seq_one_letter_code
_entity_poly.pdbx_strand_id
1 'polypeptide(L)'
;MPNWDAIMKEAKRLEQLLRRADIDFNETEKALGYYLFKSCDDQAIERYLKEMATNPPPRSRRTRGYYRELYRIWQEWGKKCELSGIDKARAWGWGIRMARAAEAGT
;
A
#
# COMPACT_ATOMS: atom_id res chain seq x y z
N MET A 1 -2.74 -20.99 -11.44
CA MET A 1 -1.81 -20.83 -10.29
C MET A 1 -1.30 -19.38 -10.28
N PRO A 2 -1.03 -18.78 -9.11
CA PRO A 2 -0.52 -17.40 -9.03
C PRO A 2 0.87 -17.31 -9.67
N ASN A 3 1.13 -16.23 -10.41
CA ASN A 3 2.47 -15.94 -10.92
C ASN A 3 3.31 -15.32 -9.80
N TRP A 4 3.94 -16.18 -8.99
CA TRP A 4 4.71 -15.76 -7.83
C TRP A 4 5.89 -14.87 -8.18
N ASP A 5 6.54 -15.06 -9.33
CA ASP A 5 7.66 -14.21 -9.74
C ASP A 5 7.21 -12.76 -9.98
N ALA A 6 6.07 -12.57 -10.64
CA ALA A 6 5.49 -11.25 -10.84
C ALA A 6 5.04 -10.61 -9.52
N ILE A 7 4.41 -11.40 -8.63
CA ILE A 7 4.00 -10.95 -7.29
C ILE A 7 5.20 -10.46 -6.48
N MET A 8 6.27 -11.25 -6.42
CA MET A 8 7.46 -10.92 -5.63
C MET A 8 8.24 -9.74 -6.22
N LYS A 9 8.28 -9.61 -7.56
CA LYS A 9 8.84 -8.43 -8.23
C LYS A 9 8.12 -7.16 -7.81
N GLU A 10 6.79 -7.14 -7.84
CA GLU A 10 5.99 -5.98 -7.44
C GLU A 10 6.05 -5.73 -5.93
N ALA A 11 6.09 -6.77 -5.11
CA ALA A 11 6.30 -6.65 -3.67
C ALA A 11 7.61 -5.95 -3.33
N LYS A 12 8.70 -6.30 -4.03
CA LYS A 12 10.02 -5.68 -3.84
C LYS A 12 10.04 -4.21 -4.27
N ARG A 13 9.37 -3.88 -5.38
CA ARG A 13 9.20 -2.47 -5.79
C ARG A 13 8.44 -1.67 -4.73
N LEU A 14 7.36 -2.24 -4.19
CA LEU A 14 6.60 -1.58 -3.14
C LEU A 14 7.42 -1.42 -1.85
N GLU A 15 8.15 -2.45 -1.40
CA GLU A 15 9.03 -2.38 -0.22
C GLU A 15 9.99 -1.19 -0.29
N GLN A 16 10.65 -0.99 -1.43
CA GLN A 16 11.58 0.13 -1.61
C GLN A 16 10.91 1.50 -1.46
N LEU A 17 9.65 1.63 -1.90
CA LEU A 17 8.88 2.86 -1.74
C LEU A 17 8.45 3.06 -0.28
N LEU A 18 7.96 2.00 0.36
CA LEU A 18 7.52 2.03 1.75
C LEU A 18 8.66 2.44 2.69
N ARG A 19 9.87 1.92 2.50
CA ARG A 19 11.04 2.25 3.34
C ARG A 19 11.55 3.69 3.22
N ARG A 20 11.24 4.34 2.10
CA ARG A 20 11.67 5.73 1.84
C ARG A 20 10.63 6.75 2.29
N ALA A 21 9.43 6.29 2.63
CA ALA A 21 8.32 7.13 3.00
C ALA A 21 8.15 7.16 4.53
N ASP A 22 7.83 8.33 5.10
CA ASP A 22 7.42 8.44 6.49
C ASP A 22 5.98 7.93 6.63
N ILE A 23 5.81 6.63 6.85
CA ILE A 23 4.50 5.97 7.00
C ILE A 23 4.43 5.10 8.25
N ASP A 24 3.21 4.80 8.68
CA ASP A 24 2.92 3.72 9.62
C ASP A 24 2.47 2.48 8.84
N PHE A 25 3.16 1.35 9.04
CA PHE A 25 2.79 0.09 8.41
C PHE A 25 1.43 -0.42 8.86
N ASN A 26 0.94 -0.06 10.05
CA ASN A 26 -0.42 -0.40 10.47
C ASN A 26 -1.47 0.35 9.64
N GLU A 27 -1.22 1.61 9.25
CA GLU A 27 -2.11 2.35 8.33
C GLU A 27 -2.04 1.76 6.92
N THR A 28 -0.86 1.28 6.51
CA THR A 28 -0.68 0.56 5.24
C THR A 28 -1.47 -0.74 5.20
N GLU A 29 -1.45 -1.53 6.28
CA GLU A 29 -2.22 -2.76 6.42
C GLU A 29 -3.73 -2.51 6.44
N LYS A 30 -4.19 -1.41 7.06
CA LYS A 30 -5.61 -0.99 6.99
C LYS A 30 -6.03 -0.68 5.57
N ALA A 31 -5.19 0.00 4.78
CA ALA A 31 -5.46 0.27 3.37
C ALA A 31 -5.57 -1.04 2.55
N LEU A 32 -4.67 -2.00 2.79
CA LEU A 32 -4.77 -3.34 2.20
C LEU A 32 -6.05 -4.07 2.63
N GLY A 33 -6.42 -3.98 3.90
CA GLY A 33 -7.67 -4.55 4.42
C GLY A 33 -8.91 -3.96 3.72
N TYR A 34 -8.93 -2.63 3.49
CA TYR A 34 -9.99 -1.97 2.72
C TYR A 34 -10.02 -2.46 1.27
N TYR A 35 -8.86 -2.58 0.61
CA TYR A 35 -8.76 -3.09 -0.75
C TYR A 35 -9.32 -4.52 -0.87
N LEU A 36 -8.99 -5.41 0.08
CA LEU A 36 -9.55 -6.75 0.17
C LEU A 36 -11.07 -6.74 0.41
N PHE A 37 -11.54 -5.90 1.34
CA PHE A 37 -12.97 -5.74 1.65
C PHE A 37 -13.77 -5.27 0.43
N LYS A 38 -13.18 -4.43 -0.42
CA LYS A 38 -13.76 -3.98 -1.70
C LYS A 38 -13.49 -4.94 -2.86
N SER A 39 -13.23 -6.21 -2.57
CA SER A 39 -13.01 -7.26 -3.59
C SER A 39 -11.88 -6.93 -4.56
N CYS A 40 -10.83 -6.26 -4.07
CA CYS A 40 -9.68 -5.83 -4.84
C CYS A 40 -10.02 -4.83 -5.97
N ASP A 41 -10.95 -3.91 -5.71
CA ASP A 41 -11.30 -2.81 -6.62
C ASP A 41 -10.28 -1.65 -6.53
N ASP A 42 -9.49 -1.50 -7.59
CA ASP A 42 -8.48 -0.44 -7.75
C ASP A 42 -9.08 0.98 -7.69
N GLN A 43 -10.28 1.18 -8.25
CA GLN A 43 -10.95 2.48 -8.23
C GLN A 43 -11.49 2.80 -6.82
N ALA A 44 -11.91 1.79 -6.07
CA ALA A 44 -12.38 1.98 -4.71
C ALA A 44 -11.23 2.37 -3.78
N ILE A 45 -10.07 1.72 -3.86
CA ILE A 45 -8.90 2.06 -3.05
C ILE A 45 -8.29 3.41 -3.46
N GLU A 46 -8.26 3.73 -4.75
CA GLU A 46 -7.85 5.05 -5.26
C GLU A 46 -8.69 6.17 -4.61
N ARG A 47 -10.02 6.03 -4.65
CA ARG A 47 -10.94 7.01 -4.06
C ARG A 47 -10.76 7.12 -2.56
N TYR A 48 -10.62 5.98 -1.87
CA TYR A 48 -10.39 5.94 -0.43
C TYR A 48 -9.10 6.66 -0.03
N LEU A 49 -7.98 6.33 -0.67
CA LEU A 49 -6.69 6.95 -0.35
C LEU A 49 -6.68 8.43 -0.70
N LYS A 50 -7.31 8.84 -1.81
CA LYS A 50 -7.46 10.25 -2.17
C LYS A 50 -8.23 11.01 -1.09
N GLU A 51 -9.40 10.52 -0.69
CA GLU A 51 -10.22 11.15 0.36
C GLU A 51 -9.45 11.29 1.67
N MET A 52 -8.77 10.22 2.10
CA MET A 52 -7.97 10.24 3.32
C MET A 52 -6.73 11.16 3.25
N ALA A 53 -6.18 11.37 2.06
CA ALA A 53 -5.06 12.29 1.84
C ALA A 53 -5.50 13.76 1.82
N THR A 54 -6.68 14.08 1.28
CA THR A 54 -7.15 15.46 1.08
C THR A 54 -8.08 15.96 2.18
N ASN A 55 -8.98 15.12 2.65
CA ASN A 55 -10.04 15.47 3.60
C ASN A 55 -10.30 14.30 4.58
N PRO A 56 -9.29 13.88 5.35
CA PRO A 56 -9.49 12.81 6.32
C PRO A 56 -10.49 13.25 7.40
N PRO A 57 -11.26 12.31 7.98
CA PRO A 57 -11.97 12.52 9.24
C PRO A 57 -11.04 13.11 10.32
N PRO A 58 -11.56 13.64 11.43
CA PRO A 58 -10.74 14.17 12.52
C PRO A 58 -9.65 13.17 12.95
N ARG A 59 -8.39 13.54 12.69
CA ARG A 59 -7.18 12.72 12.89
C ARG A 59 -6.00 13.62 13.23
N SER A 60 -4.99 13.06 13.89
CA SER A 60 -3.74 13.76 14.17
C SER A 60 -3.05 14.22 12.88
N ARG A 61 -2.28 15.32 12.94
CA ARG A 61 -1.49 15.83 11.80
C ARG A 61 -0.54 14.77 11.22
N ARG A 62 0.03 13.92 12.11
CA ARG A 62 0.91 12.81 11.75
C ARG A 62 0.19 11.76 10.92
N THR A 63 -0.97 11.30 11.37
CA THR A 63 -1.81 10.33 10.64
C THR A 63 -2.22 10.87 9.26
N ARG A 64 -2.51 12.18 9.13
CA ARG A 64 -2.76 12.82 7.82
C ARG A 64 -1.54 12.80 6.91
N GLY A 65 -0.32 12.86 7.47
CA GLY A 65 0.92 12.67 6.73
C GLY A 65 0.99 11.27 6.10
N TYR A 66 0.71 10.24 6.90
CA TYR A 66 0.75 8.85 6.46
C TYR A 66 -0.19 8.56 5.30
N TYR A 67 -1.41 9.07 5.33
CA TYR A 67 -2.34 8.89 4.21
C TYR A 67 -1.93 9.63 2.93
N ARG A 68 -1.24 10.79 3.06
CA ARG A 68 -0.69 11.49 1.89
C ARG A 68 0.44 10.70 1.24
N GLU A 69 1.35 10.15 2.04
CA GLU A 69 2.41 9.29 1.52
C GLU A 69 1.84 7.98 0.94
N LEU A 70 0.86 7.35 1.60
CA LEU A 70 0.20 6.16 1.06
C LEU A 70 -0.50 6.43 -0.28
N TYR A 71 -1.19 7.56 -0.41
CA TYR A 71 -1.79 7.95 -1.68
C TYR A 71 -0.73 8.16 -2.76
N ARG A 72 0.38 8.83 -2.45
CA ARG A 72 1.51 9.00 -3.35
C ARG A 72 2.09 7.65 -3.80
N ILE A 73 2.33 6.74 -2.87
CA ILE A 73 2.82 5.37 -3.15
C ILE A 73 1.84 4.65 -4.07
N TRP A 74 0.54 4.78 -3.85
CA TRP A 74 -0.47 4.19 -4.73
C TRP A 74 -0.44 4.77 -6.15
N GLN A 75 -0.23 6.09 -6.31
CA GLN A 75 -0.05 6.70 -7.63
C GLN A 75 1.20 6.17 -8.36
N GLU A 76 2.28 5.91 -7.62
CA GLU A 76 3.57 5.51 -8.19
C GLU A 76 3.63 4.01 -8.48
N TRP A 77 3.18 3.18 -7.55
CA TRP A 77 3.20 1.72 -7.64
C TRP A 77 1.86 1.16 -8.09
N GLY A 78 0.78 1.46 -7.36
CA GLY A 78 -0.54 0.87 -7.57
C GLY A 78 -1.06 1.07 -8.99
N LYS A 79 -0.95 2.26 -9.56
CA LYS A 79 -1.38 2.55 -10.95
C LYS A 79 -0.49 1.93 -12.03
N LYS A 80 0.78 1.63 -11.72
CA LYS A 80 1.76 1.06 -12.65
C LYS A 80 1.96 -0.45 -12.47
N CYS A 81 1.28 -1.04 -11.49
CA CYS A 81 1.35 -2.45 -11.19
C CYS A 81 0.51 -3.21 -12.22
N GLU A 82 1.12 -4.15 -12.93
CA GLU A 82 0.44 -4.99 -13.93
C GLU A 82 -0.40 -6.10 -13.28
N LEU A 83 -0.21 -6.34 -11.98
CA LEU A 83 -1.03 -7.27 -11.21
C LEU A 83 -2.40 -6.66 -10.95
N SER A 84 -3.41 -7.52 -10.88
CA SER A 84 -4.77 -7.14 -10.53
C SER A 84 -5.32 -8.07 -9.44
N GLY A 85 -6.45 -7.67 -8.85
CA GLY A 85 -7.19 -8.52 -7.93
C GLY A 85 -6.35 -8.98 -6.74
N ILE A 86 -6.49 -10.26 -6.43
CA ILE A 86 -5.83 -10.90 -5.28
C ILE A 86 -4.31 -10.96 -5.40
N ASP A 87 -3.76 -11.00 -6.62
CA ASP A 87 -2.30 -11.06 -6.81
C ASP A 87 -1.64 -9.72 -6.52
N LYS A 88 -2.30 -8.60 -6.85
CA LYS A 88 -1.89 -7.27 -6.40
C LYS A 88 -1.97 -7.13 -4.89
N ALA A 89 -3.02 -7.67 -4.26
CA ALA A 89 -3.14 -7.69 -2.80
C ALA A 89 -2.03 -8.51 -2.13
N ARG A 90 -1.64 -9.65 -2.73
CA ARG A 90 -0.51 -10.46 -2.28
C ARG A 90 0.81 -9.70 -2.40
N ALA A 91 1.04 -9.02 -3.51
CA ALA A 91 2.23 -8.20 -3.71
C ALA A 91 2.31 -7.08 -2.66
N TRP A 92 1.17 -6.43 -2.38
CA TRP A 92 1.09 -5.44 -1.32
C TRP A 92 1.45 -6.04 0.05
N GLY A 93 0.80 -7.12 0.45
CA GLY A 93 1.05 -7.78 1.73
C GLY A 93 2.51 -8.23 1.90
N TRP A 94 3.13 -8.76 0.85
CA TRP A 94 4.55 -9.09 0.87
C TRP A 94 5.45 -7.85 0.98
N GLY A 95 5.14 -6.77 0.26
CA GLY A 95 5.90 -5.52 0.36
C GLY A 95 5.94 -4.96 1.78
N ILE A 96 4.80 -5.00 2.50
CA ILE A 96 4.72 -4.59 3.91
C ILE A 96 5.61 -5.48 4.79
N ARG A 97 5.51 -6.81 4.65
CA ARG A 97 6.30 -7.77 5.44
C ARG A 97 7.80 -7.58 5.22
N MET A 98 8.21 -7.37 3.97
CA MET A 98 9.62 -7.12 3.63
C MET A 98 10.11 -5.80 4.23
N ALA A 99 9.33 -4.73 4.13
CA ALA A 99 9.68 -3.44 4.71
C ALA A 99 9.85 -3.51 6.25
N ARG A 100 8.92 -4.18 6.94
CA ARG A 100 9.02 -4.45 8.39
C ARG A 100 10.27 -5.24 8.75
N ALA A 101 10.57 -6.30 8.00
CA ALA A 101 11.75 -7.12 8.23
C ALA A 101 13.05 -6.32 8.05
N ALA A 102 13.07 -5.39 7.09
CA ALA A 102 14.22 -4.52 6.85
C ALA A 102 14.43 -3.48 7.96
N GLU A 103 13.37 -2.97 8.60
CA GLU A 103 13.47 -2.07 9.77
C GLU A 103 13.90 -2.79 11.05
N ALA A 104 13.49 -4.04 11.24
CA ALA A 104 13.86 -4.82 12.43
C ALA A 104 15.33 -5.31 12.41
N GLY A 105 15.98 -5.29 11.25
CA GLY A 105 17.38 -5.71 11.07
C GLY A 105 18.40 -4.57 11.16
N THR A 106 17.96 -3.34 11.42
CA THR A 106 18.78 -2.14 11.70
C THR A 106 18.80 -1.82 13.17
#